data_AF-A0A2V9YR02-F1
#
_entry.id   AF-A0A2V9YR02-F1
#
_cell.length_a   1.000
_cell.length_b   1.000
_cell.length_c   1.000
_cell.angle_alpha   90.00
_cell.angle_beta   90.00
_cell.angle_gamma   90.00
#
_symmetry.space_group_name_H-M   'P 1'
#
loop_
_entity.id
_entity.type
_entity.pdbx_description
1 polymer ?
#
loop_
_entity_poly.entity_id
_entity_poly.type
_entity_poly.pdbx_seq_one_letter_code
_entity_poly.pdbx_strand_id
1 'polypeptide(L)'
;MVVEEIPWSQGKRPVTQTMMGFLARWTRRLSWKETAQIFQTSWENVYRSVEWFVEWGLAHRKLEGVGSLGIDEIHWGRGKRAANFLTVLYQIDAGCRRLLWVGQRRTQATLKRGLAALGP
;
A
#
# COMPACT_ATOMS: atom_id res chain seq x y z
N MET A 1 27.74 -13.74 -17.83
CA MET A 1 26.83 -12.60 -18.11
C MET A 1 27.09 -11.55 -17.06
N VAL A 2 27.54 -10.37 -17.48
CA VAL A 2 27.58 -9.19 -16.60
C VAL A 2 26.18 -8.59 -16.63
N VAL A 3 25.51 -8.52 -15.48
CA VAL A 3 24.23 -7.82 -15.34
C VAL A 3 24.58 -6.40 -14.93
N GLU A 4 24.41 -5.45 -15.83
CA GLU A 4 24.60 -4.04 -15.56
C GLU A 4 23.34 -3.50 -14.89
N GLU A 5 23.47 -3.02 -13.65
CA GLU A 5 22.36 -2.47 -12.89
C GLU A 5 22.05 -1.05 -13.40
N ILE A 6 20.89 -0.88 -14.01
CA ILE A 6 20.45 0.41 -14.52
C ILE A 6 19.65 1.13 -13.41
N PRO A 7 20.10 2.30 -12.90
CA PRO A 7 19.49 2.94 -11.72
C PRO A 7 17.99 3.28 -11.88
N TRP A 8 17.52 3.45 -13.12
CA TRP A 8 16.14 3.82 -13.42
C TRP A 8 15.26 2.64 -13.85
N SER A 9 15.78 1.41 -13.91
CA SER A 9 15.05 0.24 -14.37
C SER A 9 15.19 -0.90 -13.37
N GLN A 10 14.08 -1.43 -12.86
CA GLN A 10 14.10 -2.68 -12.10
C GLN A 10 13.51 -3.82 -12.94
N GLY A 11 14.38 -4.76 -13.30
CA GLY A 11 14.01 -5.97 -14.06
C GLY A 11 13.58 -5.68 -15.51
N LYS A 12 12.71 -6.54 -16.06
CA LYS A 12 12.18 -6.46 -17.45
C LYS A 12 10.94 -5.56 -17.56
N ARG A 13 10.81 -4.52 -16.73
CA ARG A 13 9.63 -3.65 -16.74
C ARG A 13 9.79 -2.55 -17.80
N PRO A 14 8.77 -2.27 -18.63
CA PRO A 14 8.87 -1.27 -19.71
C PRO A 14 8.78 0.19 -19.22
N VAL A 15 8.71 0.41 -17.89
CA VAL A 15 8.48 1.72 -17.28
C VAL A 15 9.61 2.01 -16.29
N THR A 16 10.15 3.22 -16.34
CA THR A 16 11.22 3.66 -15.42
C THR A 16 10.70 3.81 -13.98
N GLN A 17 11.58 3.64 -12.99
CA GLN A 17 11.23 3.84 -11.58
C GLN A 17 10.64 5.23 -11.32
N THR A 18 11.20 6.27 -11.95
CA THR A 18 10.69 7.64 -11.87
C THR A 18 9.25 7.73 -12.37
N MET A 19 8.95 7.14 -13.53
CA MET A 19 7.59 7.12 -14.06
C MET A 19 6.65 6.30 -13.18
N MET A 20 7.08 5.17 -12.62
CA MET A 20 6.28 4.40 -11.66
C MET A 20 5.90 5.26 -10.44
N GLY A 21 6.84 6.05 -9.92
CA GLY A 21 6.59 6.99 -8.83
C GLY A 21 5.57 8.07 -9.19
N PHE A 22 5.62 8.61 -10.42
CA PHE A 22 4.60 9.55 -10.91
C PHE A 22 3.22 8.88 -10.98
N LEU A 23 3.10 7.73 -11.62
CA LEU A 23 1.83 7.02 -11.76
C LEU A 23 1.22 6.71 -10.38
N ALA A 24 1.99 6.16 -9.45
CA ALA A 24 1.53 5.84 -8.10
C ALA A 24 1.09 7.08 -7.29
N ARG A 25 1.67 8.25 -7.57
CA ARG A 25 1.26 9.49 -6.90
C ARG A 25 -0.03 10.06 -7.49
N TRP A 26 -0.23 9.94 -8.80
CA TRP A 26 -1.43 10.43 -9.48
C TRP A 26 -2.67 9.57 -9.23
N THR A 27 -2.51 8.27 -9.02
CA THR A 27 -3.62 7.38 -8.64
C THR A 27 -4.25 7.70 -7.28
N ARG A 28 -3.59 8.51 -6.45
CA ARG A 28 -4.19 9.06 -5.21
C ARG A 28 -5.18 10.20 -5.47
N ARG A 29 -5.16 10.78 -6.68
CA ARG A 29 -5.93 11.98 -7.06
C ARG A 29 -6.94 11.69 -8.17
N LEU A 30 -6.65 10.71 -9.02
CA LEU A 30 -7.45 10.32 -10.17
C LEU A 30 -7.74 8.81 -10.11
N SER A 31 -8.76 8.37 -10.84
CA SER A 31 -8.94 6.94 -11.04
C SER A 31 -7.73 6.35 -11.78
N TRP A 32 -7.47 5.06 -11.58
CA TRP A 32 -6.36 4.38 -12.27
C TRP A 32 -6.53 4.37 -13.79
N LYS A 33 -7.78 4.34 -14.27
CA LYS A 33 -8.11 4.44 -15.69
C LYS A 33 -7.77 5.82 -16.26
N GLU A 34 -8.19 6.90 -15.59
CA GLU A 34 -7.85 8.26 -16.02
C GLU A 34 -6.34 8.51 -15.97
N THR A 35 -5.67 7.98 -14.93
CA THR A 35 -4.20 8.04 -14.84
C THR A 35 -3.56 7.37 -16.05
N ALA A 36 -3.99 6.16 -16.42
CA ALA A 36 -3.48 5.46 -17.59
C ALA A 36 -3.69 6.27 -18.88
N GLN A 37 -4.87 6.88 -19.05
CA GLN A 37 -5.21 7.69 -20.23
C GLN A 37 -4.37 8.98 -20.33
N ILE A 38 -4.25 9.75 -19.23
CA ILE A 38 -3.51 11.01 -19.21
C ILE A 38 -2.02 10.78 -19.49
N PHE A 39 -1.45 9.73 -18.90
CA PHE A 39 -0.03 9.40 -19.07
C PHE A 39 0.24 8.49 -20.28
N GLN A 40 -0.77 8.27 -21.15
CA GLN A 40 -0.66 7.48 -22.37
C GLN A 40 0.00 6.11 -22.15
N THR A 41 -0.40 5.43 -21.07
CA THR A 41 0.14 4.14 -20.66
C THR A 41 -1.00 3.13 -20.46
N SER A 42 -0.67 1.86 -20.26
CA SER A 42 -1.66 0.83 -19.97
C SER A 42 -2.13 0.90 -18.52
N TRP A 43 -3.35 0.42 -18.26
CA TRP A 43 -3.86 0.25 -16.91
C TRP A 43 -2.95 -0.69 -16.08
N GLU A 44 -2.43 -1.75 -16.70
CA GLU A 44 -1.50 -2.71 -16.09
C GLU A 44 -0.22 -2.03 -15.59
N ASN A 45 0.33 -1.07 -16.35
CA ASN A 45 1.49 -0.31 -15.93
C ASN A 45 1.19 0.54 -14.70
N VAL A 46 0.01 1.14 -14.61
CA VAL A 46 -0.43 1.89 -13.43
C VAL A 46 -0.55 0.97 -12.21
N TYR A 47 -1.21 -0.17 -12.37
CA TYR A 47 -1.34 -1.19 -11.32
C TYR A 47 0.02 -1.63 -10.78
N ARG A 48 0.94 -2.07 -11.66
CA ARG A 48 2.28 -2.52 -11.27
C ARG A 48 3.14 -1.43 -10.64
N SER A 49 2.92 -0.18 -11.03
CA SER A 49 3.59 0.98 -10.43
C SER A 49 3.13 1.21 -9.00
N VAL A 50 1.81 1.12 -8.76
CA VAL A 50 1.24 1.22 -7.41
C VAL A 50 1.71 0.05 -6.53
N GLU A 51 1.64 -1.18 -7.05
CA GLU A 51 2.11 -2.38 -6.35
C GLU A 51 3.57 -2.23 -5.90
N TRP A 52 4.47 -1.90 -6.84
CA TRP A 52 5.88 -1.67 -6.53
C TRP A 52 6.08 -0.54 -5.52
N PHE A 53 5.33 0.56 -5.63
CA PHE A 53 5.46 1.69 -4.72
C PHE A 53 5.00 1.32 -3.30
N VAL A 54 3.96 0.49 -3.16
CA VAL A 54 3.48 -0.01 -1.87
C VAL A 54 4.50 -0.98 -1.27
N GLU A 55 5.02 -1.93 -2.05
CA GLU A 55 6.07 -2.87 -1.60
C GLU A 55 7.32 -2.12 -1.12
N TRP A 56 7.81 -1.18 -1.94
CA TRP A 56 8.93 -0.31 -1.57
C TRP A 56 8.62 0.47 -0.29
N GLY A 57 7.42 1.07 -0.20
CA GLY A 57 6.99 1.83 0.98
C GLY A 57 6.93 0.99 2.25
N LEU A 58 6.45 -0.27 2.16
CA LEU A 58 6.42 -1.20 3.29
C LEU A 58 7.83 -1.62 3.72
N ALA A 59 8.74 -1.88 2.78
CA ALA A 59 10.12 -2.25 3.06
C ALA A 59 10.93 -1.12 3.71
N HIS A 60 10.63 0.15 3.37
CA HIS A 60 11.33 1.33 3.90
C HIS A 60 10.58 2.04 5.03
N ARG A 61 9.44 1.49 5.48
CA ARG A 61 8.63 2.09 6.54
C ARG A 61 9.32 1.94 7.89
N LYS A 62 9.54 3.08 8.57
CA LYS A 62 9.96 3.10 9.98
C LYS A 62 8.76 2.98 10.91
N LEU A 63 8.76 1.97 11.78
CA LEU A 63 7.70 1.74 12.78
C LEU A 63 8.01 2.34 14.17
N GLU A 64 9.03 3.17 14.27
CA GLU A 64 9.40 3.86 15.51
C GLU A 64 8.38 4.94 15.90
N GLY A 65 8.34 5.25 17.20
CA GLY A 65 7.58 6.38 17.75
C GLY A 65 6.06 6.23 17.70
N VAL A 66 5.55 4.99 17.71
CA VAL A 66 4.11 4.70 17.83
C VAL A 66 3.76 4.66 19.32
N GLY A 67 3.21 5.75 19.85
CA GLY A 67 2.77 5.84 21.24
C GLY A 67 1.31 5.43 21.42
N SER A 68 0.48 5.74 20.42
CA SER A 68 -0.96 5.48 20.44
C SER A 68 -1.42 4.77 19.18
N LEU A 69 -2.15 3.66 19.34
CA LEU A 69 -2.67 2.84 18.26
C LEU A 69 -4.21 2.90 18.22
N GLY A 70 -4.75 3.26 17.07
CA GLY A 70 -6.16 3.13 16.74
C GLY A 70 -6.42 1.81 16.01
N ILE A 71 -7.53 1.16 16.36
CA ILE A 71 -8.05 -0.03 15.69
C ILE A 71 -9.42 0.33 15.13
N ASP A 72 -9.67 0.04 13.86
CA ASP A 72 -10.97 0.27 13.23
C ASP A 72 -11.32 -0.83 12.23
N GLU A 73 -12.57 -0.84 11.77
CA GLU A 73 -13.14 -1.85 10.91
C GLU A 73 -13.82 -1.22 9.70
N ILE A 74 -13.29 -1.53 8.51
CA ILE A 74 -13.86 -1.07 7.25
C ILE A 74 -14.71 -2.20 6.69
N HIS A 75 -16.02 -1.96 6.57
CA HIS A 75 -16.91 -2.85 5.84
C HIS A 75 -16.82 -2.56 4.34
N TRP A 76 -16.63 -3.60 3.52
CA TRP A 76 -16.52 -3.49 2.08
C TRP A 76 -17.40 -4.54 1.37
N GLY A 77 -18.12 -4.12 0.33
CA GLY A 77 -18.98 -5.01 -0.48
C GLY A 77 -20.41 -5.20 0.05
N ARG A 78 -21.16 -6.11 -0.60
CA ARG A 78 -22.58 -6.37 -0.27
C ARG A 78 -22.71 -7.46 0.78
N GLY A 79 -23.45 -7.18 1.87
CA GLY A 79 -23.82 -8.14 2.91
C GLY A 79 -22.93 -8.13 4.16
N LYS A 80 -23.41 -8.72 5.25
CA LYS A 80 -22.80 -8.66 6.60
C LYS A 80 -21.82 -9.80 6.93
N ARG A 81 -21.28 -10.49 5.91
CA ARG A 81 -20.37 -11.63 6.15
C ARG A 81 -19.05 -11.15 6.73
N ALA A 82 -18.44 -11.94 7.62
CA ALA A 82 -17.16 -11.59 8.25
C ALA A 82 -16.01 -11.34 7.25
N ALA A 83 -16.06 -11.94 6.05
CA ALA A 83 -15.10 -11.70 4.97
C ALA A 83 -15.17 -10.29 4.36
N ASN A 84 -16.28 -9.59 4.58
CA ASN A 84 -16.53 -8.24 4.08
C ASN A 84 -16.00 -7.16 5.04
N PHE A 85 -15.21 -7.51 6.04
CA PHE A 85 -14.61 -6.55 6.96
C PHE A 85 -13.09 -6.57 6.81
N LEU A 86 -12.49 -5.40 6.87
CA LEU A 86 -11.06 -5.19 7.00
C LEU A 86 -10.79 -4.63 8.39
N THR A 87 -9.89 -5.25 9.14
CA THR A 87 -9.36 -4.66 10.38
C THR A 87 -8.17 -3.79 10.01
N VAL A 88 -8.21 -2.52 10.42
CA VAL A 88 -7.13 -1.55 10.17
C VAL A 88 -6.50 -1.12 11.49
N LEU A 89 -5.18 -1.01 11.49
CA LEU A 89 -4.37 -0.51 12.59
C LEU A 89 -3.66 0.76 12.14
N TYR A 90 -3.83 1.85 12.87
CA TYR A 90 -3.27 3.15 12.50
C TYR A 90 -2.66 3.85 13.72
N GLN A 91 -1.60 4.59 13.49
CA GLN A 91 -1.02 5.49 14.48
C GLN A 91 -1.94 6.70 14.67
N ILE A 92 -2.18 7.10 15.92
CA ILE A 92 -3.02 8.25 16.29
C ILE A 92 -2.31 9.28 17.18
N ASP A 93 -0.98 9.24 17.24
CA ASP A 93 -0.20 10.22 17.98
C ASP A 93 -0.43 11.65 17.47
N ALA A 94 -0.31 12.62 18.38
CA ALA A 94 -0.43 14.04 18.02
C ALA A 94 0.64 14.40 16.97
N GLY A 95 0.20 14.88 15.80
CA GLY A 95 1.09 15.21 14.68
C GLY A 95 1.49 14.03 13.79
N CYS A 96 1.09 12.79 14.08
CA CYS A 96 1.36 11.63 13.23
C CYS A 96 0.13 10.70 13.12
N ARG A 97 -0.55 10.76 11.98
CA ARG A 97 -1.62 9.80 11.62
C ARG A 97 -1.25 9.03 10.37
N ARG A 98 -1.07 7.72 10.50
CA ARG A 98 -0.71 6.84 9.38
C ARG A 98 -1.24 5.43 9.57
N LEU A 99 -1.62 4.80 8.47
CA LEU A 99 -1.98 3.39 8.45
C LEU A 99 -0.73 2.53 8.65
N LEU A 100 -0.77 1.64 9.64
CA LEU A 100 0.32 0.75 9.99
C LEU A 100 0.07 -0.68 9.50
N TRP A 101 -1.19 -1.12 9.47
CA TRP A 101 -1.50 -2.46 9.02
C TRP A 101 -2.97 -2.59 8.60
N VAL A 102 -3.23 -3.52 7.69
CA VAL A 102 -4.58 -3.91 7.27
C VAL A 102 -4.65 -5.42 7.16
N GLY A 103 -5.76 -6.01 7.61
CA GLY A 103 -6.01 -7.42 7.50
C GLY A 103 -7.45 -7.72 7.19
N GLN A 104 -7.68 -8.85 6.52
CA GLN A 104 -9.03 -9.31 6.23
C GLN A 104 -9.67 -9.94 7.48
N ARG A 105 -10.98 -9.78 7.56
CA ARG A 105 -11.90 -10.28 8.59
C ARG A 105 -11.76 -9.56 9.93
N ARG A 106 -12.92 -9.29 10.53
CA ARG A 106 -13.04 -8.90 11.93
C ARG A 106 -12.94 -10.10 12.86
N THR A 107 -11.73 -10.47 13.25
CA THR A 107 -11.51 -11.55 14.24
C THR A 107 -10.37 -11.19 15.19
N GLN A 108 -10.42 -11.71 16.43
CA GLN A 108 -9.31 -11.59 17.38
C GLN A 108 -8.00 -12.18 16.81
N ALA A 109 -8.08 -13.24 16.00
CA ALA A 109 -6.91 -13.80 15.33
C ALA A 109 -6.29 -12.83 14.32
N THR A 110 -7.11 -12.11 13.55
CA THR A 110 -6.65 -11.04 12.64
C THR A 110 -5.98 -9.92 13.41
N LEU A 111 -6.58 -9.46 14.50
CA LEU A 111 -5.99 -8.42 15.34
C LEU A 111 -4.65 -8.85 15.95
N LYS A 112 -4.56 -10.06 16.52
CA LYS A 112 -3.30 -10.60 17.07
C LYS A 112 -2.19 -10.67 16.02
N ARG A 113 -2.51 -11.07 14.78
CA ARG A 113 -1.54 -11.05 13.68
C ARG A 113 -1.06 -9.64 13.35
N GLY A 114 -1.99 -8.67 13.34
CA GLY A 114 -1.65 -7.27 13.10
C GLY A 114 -0.73 -6.70 14.18
N LEU A 115 -1.05 -6.93 15.45
CA LEU A 115 -0.19 -6.51 16.57
C LEU A 115 1.19 -7.17 16.50
N ALA A 116 1.25 -8.48 16.27
CA ALA A 116 2.52 -9.19 16.12
C ALA A 116 3.37 -8.66 14.95
N ALA A 117 2.75 -8.23 13.86
CA ALA A 117 3.44 -7.66 12.69
C ALA A 117 4.01 -6.25 12.93
N LEU A 118 3.54 -5.54 13.97
CA LEU A 118 4.04 -4.21 14.32
C LEU A 118 5.21 -4.25 15.30
N GLY A 119 5.53 -5.42 15.86
CA GLY A 119 6.55 -5.59 16.88
C GLY A 119 5.96 -5.61 18.31
N PRO A 120 6.80 -5.88 19.32
CA PRO A 120 6.41 -5.82 20.74
C PRO A 120 6.04 -4.39 21.18
#